data_AF-A0A3N2DC74-F1
#
_entry.id   AF-A0A3N2DC74-F1
#
_cell.length_a   1.000
_cell.length_b   1.000
_cell.length_c   1.000
_cell.angle_alpha   90.00
_cell.angle_beta   90.00
_cell.angle_gamma   90.00
#
_symmetry.space_group_name_H-M   'P 1'
#
loop_
_entity.id
_entity.type
_entity.pdbx_description
1 polymer ?
#
loop_
_entity_poly.entity_id
_entity_poly.type
_entity_poly.pdbx_seq_one_letter_code
_entity_poly.pdbx_strand_id
1 'polypeptide(L)'
;MSTLPSPTPPAPVPDLAGTAGGDPIATDPAVGVLGAGAAEPGVVAGARGGGPAGAADEPTGAPHAAIGPMAVGGSAAVGGSAGGDAAAGAVGDVLAAIRERLLAWYTVHERDLPWREPGTTAWGVLVSEVMSQQTPVARVAPRWREWLTRWPGPAELAAAPVADVLRAWDRLGYPRRALRLRECAAVVAQAWGGELPRSEAELRTLPGVGDYTAAAVVAFAYGGRAVVLDTNVRRVLGRLLGGEALPPPTLTAAERRRAATVLPEEPGLSARWNVALMELGALVCTAGAPACDECPVRDWCAWRAAGYPRDEHAGRRRTQAWHGSDRQVRGRVMALLRRAGDDVVELSDIEAELAGIEPEQLARALAGLVADGLAVRVGGDAGADQDAGGRAVAAGEPGDAGVPPVGYALPR
;
A
#
# COMPACT_ATOMS: atom_id res chain seq x y z
N MET A 1 -28.38 3.20 -53.05
CA MET A 1 -27.06 2.87 -52.50
C MET A 1 -26.24 4.17 -52.48
N SER A 2 -26.18 4.82 -51.32
CA SER A 2 -25.27 5.95 -51.07
C SER A 2 -24.52 5.64 -49.79
N THR A 3 -23.21 5.56 -49.93
CA THR A 3 -22.21 5.16 -48.96
C THR A 3 -21.96 6.25 -47.91
N LEU A 4 -21.96 5.86 -46.64
CA LEU A 4 -21.56 6.71 -45.52
C LEU A 4 -20.02 6.89 -45.51
N PRO A 5 -19.49 8.05 -45.07
CA PRO A 5 -18.06 8.29 -44.97
C PRO A 5 -17.44 7.58 -43.74
N SER A 6 -16.25 7.03 -43.93
CA SER A 6 -15.44 6.38 -42.89
C SER A 6 -14.94 7.35 -41.82
N PRO A 7 -14.75 6.91 -40.57
CA PRO A 7 -14.24 7.76 -39.49
C PRO A 7 -12.76 8.10 -39.66
N THR A 8 -12.41 9.33 -39.32
CA THR A 8 -11.04 9.87 -39.32
C THR A 8 -10.27 9.33 -38.11
N PRO A 9 -8.99 8.91 -38.25
CA PRO A 9 -8.18 8.46 -37.12
C PRO A 9 -7.83 9.63 -36.18
N PRO A 10 -7.66 9.38 -34.86
CA PRO A 10 -7.30 10.42 -33.90
C PRO A 10 -5.88 10.95 -34.13
N ALA A 11 -5.70 12.23 -33.82
CA ALA A 11 -4.42 12.94 -33.94
C ALA A 11 -3.37 12.39 -32.96
N PRO A 12 -2.06 12.41 -33.32
CA PRO A 12 -1.00 11.96 -32.44
C PRO A 12 -0.84 12.87 -31.22
N VAL A 13 -0.60 12.25 -30.07
CA VAL A 13 -0.34 12.88 -28.78
C VAL A 13 1.00 13.64 -28.84
N PRO A 14 1.10 14.89 -28.35
CA PRO A 14 2.36 15.63 -28.36
C PRO A 14 3.40 15.01 -27.42
N ASP A 15 4.64 14.97 -27.90
CA ASP A 15 5.83 14.46 -27.21
C ASP A 15 6.18 15.36 -26.01
N LEU A 16 5.90 14.91 -24.80
CA LEU A 16 6.33 15.54 -23.55
C LEU A 16 7.72 15.06 -23.16
N ALA A 17 8.70 15.31 -24.02
CA ALA A 17 10.11 15.21 -23.69
C ALA A 17 10.60 16.54 -23.10
N GLY A 18 10.49 16.69 -21.78
CA GLY A 18 11.03 17.85 -21.07
C GLY A 18 11.02 17.67 -19.56
N THR A 19 12.20 17.51 -18.97
CA THR A 19 12.49 17.32 -17.53
C THR A 19 12.33 15.89 -16.97
N ALA A 20 12.96 14.91 -17.63
CA ALA A 20 13.35 13.67 -16.97
C ALA A 20 14.52 13.94 -16.00
N GLY A 21 14.18 14.29 -14.76
CA GLY A 21 15.10 14.54 -13.67
C GLY A 21 14.41 14.44 -12.31
N GLY A 22 13.56 13.42 -12.15
CA GLY A 22 12.91 13.12 -10.88
C GLY A 22 13.52 11.85 -10.31
N ASP A 23 14.32 11.98 -9.27
CA ASP A 23 14.79 10.84 -8.49
C ASP A 23 13.59 9.97 -8.07
N PRO A 24 13.66 8.64 -8.23
CA PRO A 24 12.64 7.76 -7.69
C PRO A 24 12.56 8.03 -6.19
N ILE A 25 11.36 8.30 -5.69
CA ILE A 25 11.09 8.33 -4.25
C ILE A 25 11.72 7.07 -3.70
N ALA A 26 12.81 7.24 -2.93
CA ALA A 26 13.48 6.14 -2.28
C ALA A 26 12.42 5.38 -1.49
N THR A 27 12.04 4.21 -2.00
CA THR A 27 11.33 3.22 -1.21
C THR A 27 12.29 2.85 -0.11
N ASP A 28 12.10 3.43 1.07
CA ASP A 28 12.82 3.06 2.27
C ASP A 28 12.75 1.53 2.39
N PRO A 29 13.88 0.79 2.30
CA PRO A 29 13.89 -0.66 2.34
C PRO A 29 13.60 -1.21 3.74
N ALA A 30 13.23 -0.38 4.72
CA ALA A 30 12.80 -0.80 6.04
C ALA A 30 11.32 -1.26 6.07
N VAL A 31 11.02 -2.37 5.40
CA VAL A 31 9.81 -3.16 5.71
C VAL A 31 10.04 -3.91 7.03
N GLY A 32 9.93 -3.15 8.11
CA GLY A 32 9.75 -3.67 9.46
C GLY A 32 8.28 -3.99 9.67
N VAL A 33 7.99 -5.22 10.12
CA VAL A 33 6.69 -5.60 10.66
C VAL A 33 6.35 -4.61 11.77
N LEU A 34 5.35 -3.74 11.54
CA LEU A 34 4.77 -2.97 12.64
C LEU A 34 4.12 -3.98 13.59
N GLY A 35 4.69 -4.08 14.79
CA GLY A 35 4.13 -4.86 15.88
C GLY A 35 2.67 -4.46 16.11
N ALA A 36 1.85 -5.47 16.37
CA ALA A 36 0.50 -5.29 16.86
C ALA A 36 0.53 -4.37 18.09
N GLY A 37 -0.01 -3.16 17.95
CA GLY A 37 -0.33 -2.33 19.09
C GLY A 37 -1.39 -3.05 19.91
N ALA A 38 -1.11 -3.26 21.19
CA ALA A 38 -2.04 -3.81 22.15
C ALA A 38 -3.36 -3.03 22.10
N ALA A 39 -4.43 -3.70 21.68
CA ALA A 39 -5.79 -3.24 21.93
C ALA A 39 -6.14 -3.62 23.37
N GLU A 40 -6.51 -2.63 24.18
CA GLU A 40 -7.07 -2.88 25.51
C GLU A 40 -8.43 -3.61 25.38
N PRO A 41 -8.74 -4.54 26.30
CA PRO A 41 -9.94 -5.37 26.19
C PRO A 41 -11.19 -4.56 26.54
N GLY A 42 -11.99 -4.23 25.52
CA GLY A 42 -13.37 -3.79 25.68
C GLY A 42 -14.24 -4.98 26.12
N VAL A 43 -14.84 -4.84 27.30
CA VAL A 43 -15.83 -5.76 27.89
C VAL A 43 -17.01 -5.93 26.93
N VAL A 44 -17.21 -7.15 26.41
CA VAL A 44 -18.47 -7.56 25.77
C VAL A 44 -19.21 -8.44 26.77
N ALA A 45 -20.30 -7.89 27.30
CA ALA A 45 -21.23 -8.58 28.19
C ALA A 45 -21.92 -9.74 27.46
N GLY A 46 -22.07 -10.86 28.15
CA GLY A 46 -22.53 -12.13 27.58
C GLY A 46 -24.03 -12.22 27.28
N ALA A 47 -24.36 -13.23 26.49
CA ALA A 47 -25.65 -13.89 26.50
C ALA A 47 -25.42 -15.41 26.44
N ARG A 48 -26.01 -16.10 27.42
CA ARG A 48 -25.93 -17.54 27.66
C ARG A 48 -26.83 -18.30 26.69
N GLY A 49 -26.45 -19.54 26.38
CA GLY A 49 -27.34 -20.56 25.83
C GLY A 49 -26.62 -21.89 25.65
N GLY A 50 -26.63 -22.74 26.68
CA GLY A 50 -26.04 -24.09 26.66
C GLY A 50 -27.03 -25.15 26.16
N GLY A 51 -26.48 -26.24 25.60
CA GLY A 51 -27.19 -27.48 25.25
C GLY A 51 -26.26 -28.43 24.48
N PRO A 52 -26.38 -29.77 24.64
CA PRO A 52 -25.21 -30.61 24.94
C PRO A 52 -24.55 -31.30 23.74
N ALA A 53 -23.34 -31.78 24.04
CA ALA A 53 -22.48 -32.63 23.22
C ALA A 53 -23.20 -33.86 22.64
N GLY A 54 -23.03 -34.07 21.34
CA GLY A 54 -23.28 -35.31 20.63
C GLY A 54 -21.96 -35.81 20.04
N ALA A 55 -21.63 -37.06 20.35
CA ALA A 55 -20.46 -37.79 19.86
C ALA A 55 -20.61 -38.25 18.39
N ALA A 56 -19.50 -38.77 17.85
CA ALA A 56 -19.25 -39.37 16.52
C ALA A 56 -18.86 -38.34 15.42
N ASP A 57 -17.84 -38.53 14.60
CA ASP A 57 -16.99 -39.69 14.26
C ASP A 57 -15.61 -39.17 13.83
N GLU A 58 -14.54 -39.90 14.15
CA GLU A 58 -13.23 -39.73 13.52
C GLU A 58 -13.28 -40.22 12.07
N PRO A 59 -12.90 -39.42 11.06
CA PRO A 59 -12.44 -39.98 9.81
C PRO A 59 -10.93 -40.18 9.93
N THR A 60 -10.51 -41.43 10.10
CA THR A 60 -9.16 -41.91 9.79
C THR A 60 -8.90 -41.70 8.30
N GLY A 61 -8.42 -40.50 7.94
CA GLY A 61 -7.91 -40.16 6.62
C GLY A 61 -6.40 -40.36 6.57
N ALA A 62 -5.94 -41.17 5.61
CA ALA A 62 -4.52 -41.36 5.31
C ALA A 62 -3.78 -40.01 5.14
N PRO A 63 -2.45 -39.95 5.42
CA PRO A 63 -1.70 -38.71 5.28
C PRO A 63 -1.74 -38.24 3.81
N HIS A 64 -2.39 -37.09 3.57
CA HIS A 64 -2.26 -36.38 2.31
C HIS A 64 -0.79 -35.98 2.14
N ALA A 65 -0.20 -36.32 1.00
CA ALA A 65 1.18 -36.00 0.68
C ALA A 65 1.42 -34.49 0.83
N ALA A 66 2.27 -34.12 1.78
CA ALA A 66 2.76 -32.76 1.92
C ALA A 66 3.42 -32.35 0.59
N ILE A 67 3.09 -31.16 0.08
CA ILE A 67 3.81 -30.58 -1.06
C ILE A 67 5.23 -30.31 -0.56
N GLY A 68 6.20 -31.12 -1.00
CA GLY A 68 7.61 -30.80 -0.80
C GLY A 68 7.92 -29.41 -1.38
N PRO A 69 8.91 -28.67 -0.85
CA PRO A 69 9.26 -27.35 -1.35
C PRO A 69 9.44 -27.40 -2.87
N MET A 70 8.67 -26.61 -3.61
CA MET A 70 8.78 -26.57 -5.07
C MET A 70 10.12 -25.95 -5.44
N ALA A 71 11.08 -26.81 -5.80
CA ALA A 71 12.41 -26.40 -6.25
C ALA A 71 12.29 -25.64 -7.58
N VAL A 72 12.66 -24.36 -7.56
CA VAL A 72 12.71 -23.53 -8.76
C VAL A 72 14.15 -23.57 -9.30
N GLY A 73 14.46 -24.47 -10.22
CA GLY A 73 15.75 -24.45 -10.90
C GLY A 73 16.01 -25.55 -11.94
N GLY A 74 16.36 -25.13 -13.16
CA GLY A 74 17.32 -25.82 -14.04
C GLY A 74 16.75 -26.80 -15.06
N SER A 75 16.70 -26.38 -16.32
CA SER A 75 16.43 -27.21 -17.50
C SER A 75 17.40 -28.40 -17.61
N ALA A 76 16.85 -29.61 -17.67
CA ALA A 76 17.48 -30.77 -18.31
C ALA A 76 16.42 -31.56 -19.07
N ALA A 77 16.76 -31.93 -20.31
CA ALA A 77 15.84 -32.40 -21.33
C ALA A 77 15.55 -33.91 -21.25
N VAL A 78 14.26 -34.23 -21.40
CA VAL A 78 13.58 -35.42 -21.96
C VAL A 78 13.92 -36.84 -21.44
N GLY A 79 12.88 -37.49 -20.89
CA GLY A 79 12.78 -38.95 -20.84
C GLY A 79 11.64 -39.47 -19.93
N GLY A 80 10.37 -39.38 -20.37
CA GLY A 80 9.23 -40.09 -19.75
C GLY A 80 7.93 -39.28 -19.66
N SER A 81 7.13 -39.24 -20.73
CA SER A 81 5.92 -38.38 -20.79
C SER A 81 4.75 -38.88 -19.92
N ALA A 82 4.57 -40.20 -19.74
CA ALA A 82 3.43 -40.72 -18.99
C ALA A 82 3.49 -40.44 -17.47
N GLY A 83 4.70 -40.41 -16.88
CA GLY A 83 4.89 -40.12 -15.45
C GLY A 83 4.89 -38.63 -15.13
N GLY A 84 5.37 -37.80 -16.06
CA GLY A 84 5.36 -36.34 -15.93
C GLY A 84 3.95 -35.76 -15.97
N ASP A 85 3.11 -36.25 -16.88
CA ASP A 85 1.72 -35.79 -17.02
C ASP A 85 0.85 -36.18 -15.82
N ALA A 86 1.06 -37.39 -15.26
CA ALA A 86 0.36 -37.84 -14.05
C ALA A 86 0.79 -37.04 -12.80
N ALA A 87 2.09 -36.74 -12.65
CA ALA A 87 2.59 -35.92 -11.55
C ALA A 87 2.13 -34.45 -11.69
N ALA A 88 2.11 -33.90 -12.90
CA ALA A 88 1.58 -32.57 -13.18
C ALA A 88 0.07 -32.50 -12.89
N GLY A 89 -0.69 -33.55 -13.25
CA GLY A 89 -2.09 -33.69 -12.91
C GLY A 89 -2.33 -33.69 -11.39
N ALA A 90 -1.58 -34.50 -10.64
CA ALA A 90 -1.69 -34.56 -9.18
C ALA A 90 -1.38 -33.22 -8.49
N VAL A 91 -0.37 -32.47 -8.98
CA VAL A 91 -0.08 -31.11 -8.48
C VAL A 91 -1.22 -30.15 -8.83
N GLY A 92 -1.80 -30.26 -10.02
CA GLY A 92 -2.96 -29.50 -10.44
C GLY A 92 -4.17 -29.70 -9.52
N ASP A 93 -4.46 -30.95 -9.18
CA ASP A 93 -5.57 -31.32 -8.29
C ASP A 93 -5.39 -30.78 -6.87
N VAL A 94 -4.17 -30.88 -6.32
CA VAL A 94 -3.86 -30.32 -5.01
C VAL A 94 -4.01 -28.80 -4.99
N LEU A 95 -3.53 -28.09 -6.03
CA LEU A 95 -3.72 -26.65 -6.15
C LEU A 95 -5.20 -26.28 -6.28
N ALA A 96 -6.00 -27.10 -6.99
CA ALA A 96 -7.43 -26.89 -7.07
C ALA A 96 -8.10 -27.02 -5.69
N ALA A 97 -7.76 -28.04 -4.91
CA ALA A 97 -8.28 -28.24 -3.56
C ALA A 97 -7.88 -27.11 -2.59
N ILE A 98 -6.64 -26.62 -2.67
CA ILE A 98 -6.18 -25.45 -1.90
C ILE A 98 -7.02 -24.22 -2.23
N ARG A 99 -7.24 -23.95 -3.53
CA ARG A 99 -8.07 -22.83 -3.99
C ARG A 99 -9.49 -22.95 -3.47
N GLU A 100 -10.10 -24.11 -3.61
CA GLU A 100 -11.46 -24.36 -3.15
C GLU A 100 -11.60 -24.11 -1.64
N ARG A 101 -10.75 -24.72 -0.81
CA ARG A 101 -10.80 -24.53 0.66
C ARG A 101 -10.55 -23.08 1.06
N LEU A 102 -9.59 -22.40 0.43
CA LEU A 102 -9.30 -21.00 0.74
C LEU A 102 -10.47 -20.08 0.35
N LEU A 103 -11.06 -20.28 -0.83
CA LEU A 103 -12.19 -19.45 -1.28
C LEU A 103 -13.45 -19.72 -0.45
N ALA A 104 -13.73 -20.98 -0.11
CA ALA A 104 -14.83 -21.31 0.80
C ALA A 104 -14.64 -20.64 2.17
N TRP A 105 -13.42 -20.70 2.74
CA TRP A 105 -13.11 -19.98 3.98
C TRP A 105 -13.31 -18.46 3.82
N TYR A 106 -12.82 -17.87 2.71
CA TYR A 106 -12.93 -16.44 2.46
C TYR A 106 -14.39 -15.96 2.42
N THR A 107 -15.30 -16.71 1.77
CA THR A 107 -16.72 -16.33 1.72
C THR A 107 -17.41 -16.18 3.08
N VAL A 108 -16.86 -16.82 4.12
CA VAL A 108 -17.41 -16.77 5.49
C VAL A 108 -16.65 -15.77 6.38
N HIS A 109 -15.37 -15.52 6.08
CA HIS A 109 -14.46 -14.76 6.96
C HIS A 109 -14.01 -13.42 6.38
N GLU A 110 -14.45 -13.06 5.17
CA GLU A 110 -14.10 -11.76 4.60
C GLU A 110 -14.59 -10.62 5.49
N ARG A 111 -13.70 -9.66 5.76
CA ARG A 111 -14.08 -8.44 6.46
C ARG A 111 -14.95 -7.55 5.58
N ASP A 112 -15.93 -6.94 6.22
CA ASP A 112 -16.72 -5.84 5.68
C ASP A 112 -15.83 -4.59 5.53
N LEU A 113 -15.35 -4.36 4.31
CA LEU A 113 -14.47 -3.24 3.96
C LEU A 113 -15.15 -2.41 2.87
N PRO A 114 -15.24 -1.08 3.01
CA PRO A 114 -16.10 -0.27 2.16
C PRO A 114 -15.70 -0.26 0.69
N TRP A 115 -14.41 -0.43 0.38
CA TRP A 115 -13.93 -0.52 -1.00
C TRP A 115 -14.16 -1.89 -1.65
N ARG A 116 -14.71 -2.88 -0.92
CA ARG A 116 -15.15 -4.17 -1.47
C ARG A 116 -16.67 -4.18 -1.74
N GLU A 117 -17.40 -3.16 -1.30
CA GLU A 117 -18.85 -3.08 -1.51
C GLU A 117 -19.17 -2.98 -3.02
N PRO A 118 -20.21 -3.69 -3.49
CA PRO A 118 -20.66 -3.58 -4.88
C PRO A 118 -20.93 -2.13 -5.28
N GLY A 119 -20.43 -1.73 -6.45
CA GLY A 119 -20.58 -0.35 -6.95
C GLY A 119 -19.42 0.58 -6.59
N THR A 120 -18.43 0.12 -5.80
CA THR A 120 -17.18 0.87 -5.61
C THR A 120 -16.47 1.09 -6.95
N THR A 121 -16.09 2.34 -7.23
CA THR A 121 -15.39 2.69 -8.47
C THR A 121 -13.92 2.27 -8.44
N ALA A 122 -13.29 2.12 -9.61
CA ALA A 122 -11.85 1.86 -9.69
C ALA A 122 -11.02 2.95 -9.00
N TRP A 123 -11.47 4.20 -9.06
CA TRP A 123 -10.90 5.30 -8.29
C TRP A 123 -10.97 5.04 -6.78
N GLY A 124 -12.13 4.63 -6.27
CA GLY A 124 -12.30 4.28 -4.85
C GLY A 124 -11.35 3.17 -4.40
N VAL A 125 -11.16 2.13 -5.22
CA VAL A 125 -10.19 1.05 -4.96
C VAL A 125 -8.75 1.59 -4.95
N LEU A 126 -8.36 2.42 -5.92
CA LEU A 126 -7.02 3.04 -5.92
C LEU A 126 -6.78 3.86 -4.64
N VAL A 127 -7.77 4.64 -4.19
CA VAL A 127 -7.68 5.42 -2.95
C VAL A 127 -7.49 4.51 -1.74
N SER A 128 -8.22 3.39 -1.64
CA SER A 128 -8.03 2.45 -0.52
C SER A 128 -6.67 1.79 -0.53
N GLU A 129 -6.14 1.43 -1.71
CA GLU A 129 -4.81 0.85 -1.85
C GLU A 129 -3.73 1.84 -1.42
N VAL A 130 -3.81 3.10 -1.87
CA VAL A 130 -2.85 4.14 -1.49
C VAL A 130 -2.92 4.45 0.01
N MET A 131 -4.11 4.57 0.60
CA MET A 131 -4.27 4.80 2.04
C MET A 131 -3.78 3.64 2.89
N SER A 132 -3.95 2.38 2.44
CA SER A 132 -3.59 1.18 3.20
C SER A 132 -2.09 0.87 3.20
N GLN A 133 -1.29 1.56 2.39
CA GLN A 133 0.17 1.45 2.45
C GLN A 133 0.69 1.82 3.86
N GLN A 134 1.21 0.85 4.60
CA GLN A 134 1.74 1.07 5.96
C GLN A 134 0.70 1.60 6.97
N THR A 135 -0.60 1.46 6.68
CA THR A 135 -1.68 1.89 7.57
C THR A 135 -2.70 0.75 7.71
N PRO A 136 -2.98 0.27 8.93
CA PRO A 136 -3.98 -0.77 9.15
C PRO A 136 -5.35 -0.38 8.59
N VAL A 137 -5.99 -1.31 7.87
CA VAL A 137 -7.27 -1.08 7.17
C VAL A 137 -8.39 -0.56 8.09
N ALA A 138 -8.40 -0.96 9.36
CA ALA A 138 -9.37 -0.48 10.34
C ALA A 138 -9.27 1.04 10.58
N ARG A 139 -8.08 1.63 10.45
CA ARG A 139 -7.88 3.09 10.51
C ARG A 139 -8.21 3.77 9.17
N VAL A 140 -8.08 3.04 8.06
CA VAL A 140 -8.33 3.56 6.70
C VAL A 140 -9.82 3.67 6.42
N ALA A 141 -10.63 2.66 6.76
CA ALA A 141 -12.06 2.59 6.44
C ALA A 141 -12.86 3.87 6.74
N PRO A 142 -12.82 4.46 7.96
CA PRO A 142 -13.57 5.70 8.22
C PRO A 142 -13.06 6.89 7.40
N ARG A 143 -11.72 7.03 7.28
CA ARG A 143 -11.11 8.12 6.50
C ARG A 143 -11.40 8.01 5.01
N TRP A 144 -11.43 6.80 4.48
CA TRP A 144 -11.78 6.53 3.09
C TRP A 144 -13.22 6.96 2.78
N ARG A 145 -14.19 6.69 3.68
CA ARG A 145 -15.58 7.12 3.50
C ARG A 145 -15.71 8.64 3.50
N GLU A 146 -15.08 9.31 4.46
CA GLU A 146 -15.02 10.77 4.51
C GLU A 146 -14.37 11.35 3.25
N TRP A 147 -13.28 10.73 2.79
CA TRP A 147 -12.55 11.15 1.61
C TRP A 147 -13.38 11.08 0.34
N LEU A 148 -14.03 9.95 0.07
CA LEU A 148 -14.87 9.79 -1.13
C LEU A 148 -16.18 10.56 -1.05
N THR A 149 -16.64 10.91 0.15
CA THR A 149 -17.76 11.86 0.30
C THR A 149 -17.34 13.26 -0.16
N ARG A 150 -16.11 13.68 0.17
CA ARG A 150 -15.60 15.01 -0.18
C ARG A 150 -15.10 15.10 -1.62
N TRP A 151 -14.43 14.05 -2.10
CA TRP A 151 -13.84 13.96 -3.43
C TRP A 151 -14.18 12.60 -4.07
N PRO A 152 -15.39 12.47 -4.64
CA PRO A 152 -15.88 11.21 -5.19
C PRO A 152 -15.06 10.69 -6.37
N GLY A 153 -14.42 11.59 -7.12
CA GLY A 153 -13.64 11.28 -8.31
C GLY A 153 -12.29 12.00 -8.39
N PRO A 154 -11.51 11.72 -9.45
CA PRO A 154 -10.21 12.33 -9.65
C PRO A 154 -10.27 13.84 -9.87
N ALA A 155 -11.29 14.34 -10.56
CA ALA A 155 -11.42 15.76 -10.87
C ALA A 155 -11.62 16.60 -9.60
N GLU A 156 -12.47 16.13 -8.68
CA GLU A 156 -12.72 16.82 -7.41
C GLU A 156 -11.46 16.84 -6.53
N LEU A 157 -10.71 15.74 -6.46
CA LEU A 157 -9.47 15.71 -5.69
C LEU A 157 -8.38 16.59 -6.33
N ALA A 158 -8.25 16.57 -7.66
CA ALA A 158 -7.26 17.38 -8.37
C ALA A 158 -7.48 18.89 -8.15
N ALA A 159 -8.74 19.33 -8.11
CA ALA A 159 -9.11 20.71 -7.86
C ALA A 159 -8.99 21.13 -6.39
N ALA A 160 -8.85 20.18 -5.45
CA ALA A 160 -8.81 20.48 -4.03
C ALA A 160 -7.57 21.31 -3.64
N PRO A 161 -7.70 22.27 -2.71
CA PRO A 161 -6.56 22.94 -2.09
C PRO A 161 -5.63 21.94 -1.41
N VAL A 162 -4.32 22.16 -1.46
CA VAL A 162 -3.33 21.24 -0.89
C VAL A 162 -3.52 21.12 0.62
N ALA A 163 -3.79 22.24 1.30
CA ALA A 163 -4.04 22.28 2.73
C ALA A 163 -5.23 21.37 3.13
N ASP A 164 -6.31 21.37 2.34
CA ASP A 164 -7.49 20.55 2.61
C ASP A 164 -7.20 19.06 2.47
N VAL A 165 -6.44 18.68 1.44
CA VAL A 165 -5.98 17.30 1.23
C VAL A 165 -5.12 16.83 2.40
N LEU A 166 -4.19 17.68 2.87
CA LEU A 166 -3.33 17.36 4.01
C LEU A 166 -4.10 17.29 5.34
N ARG A 167 -5.12 18.15 5.52
CA ARG A 167 -6.02 18.11 6.69
C ARG A 167 -6.85 16.82 6.69
N ALA A 168 -7.46 16.46 5.56
CA ALA A 168 -8.28 15.25 5.44
C ALA A 168 -7.47 13.96 5.60
N TRP A 169 -6.20 13.95 5.16
CA TRP A 169 -5.31 12.80 5.36
C TRP A 169 -4.96 12.53 6.83
N ASP A 170 -4.93 13.60 7.64
CA ASP A 170 -4.78 13.58 9.10
C ASP A 170 -3.64 12.64 9.60
N ARG A 171 -3.99 11.61 10.38
CA ARG A 171 -3.06 10.70 11.08
C ARG A 171 -2.87 9.36 10.36
N LEU A 172 -3.23 9.27 9.07
CA LEU A 172 -2.96 8.07 8.27
C LEU A 172 -1.44 7.81 8.09
N GLY A 173 -0.59 8.79 8.38
CA GLY A 173 0.87 8.69 8.25
C GLY A 173 1.34 8.89 6.81
N TYR A 174 2.62 9.21 6.64
CA TYR A 174 3.25 9.46 5.33
C TYR A 174 2.43 10.42 4.43
N PRO A 175 2.20 11.68 4.86
CA PRO A 175 1.27 12.61 4.20
C PRO A 175 1.64 12.96 2.75
N ARG A 176 2.90 12.73 2.33
CA ARG A 176 3.31 12.86 0.92
C ARG A 176 2.52 11.93 -0.01
N ARG A 177 1.98 10.81 0.49
CA ARG A 177 1.06 9.95 -0.27
C ARG A 177 -0.20 10.71 -0.69
N ALA A 178 -0.72 11.61 0.14
CA ALA A 178 -1.88 12.44 -0.19
C ALA A 178 -1.59 13.37 -1.36
N LEU A 179 -0.41 14.00 -1.35
CA LEU A 179 0.04 14.89 -2.43
C LEU A 179 0.23 14.11 -3.74
N ARG A 180 0.88 12.93 -3.67
CA ARG A 180 1.05 12.05 -4.83
C ARG A 180 -0.28 11.54 -5.38
N LEU A 181 -1.25 11.24 -4.51
CA LEU A 181 -2.59 10.86 -4.92
C LEU A 181 -3.33 12.02 -5.61
N ARG A 182 -3.14 13.26 -5.16
CA ARG A 182 -3.67 14.47 -5.82
C ARG A 182 -3.02 14.70 -7.19
N GLU A 183 -1.70 14.54 -7.31
CA GLU A 183 -0.99 14.57 -8.61
C GLU A 183 -1.54 13.50 -9.56
N CYS A 184 -1.74 12.27 -9.06
CA CYS A 184 -2.36 11.18 -9.82
C CYS A 184 -3.76 11.55 -10.29
N ALA A 185 -4.58 12.13 -9.40
CA ALA A 185 -5.93 12.57 -9.70
C ALA A 185 -5.96 13.56 -10.87
N ALA A 186 -5.01 14.51 -10.91
CA ALA A 186 -4.90 15.48 -11.98
C ALA A 186 -4.58 14.82 -13.33
N VAL A 187 -3.64 13.87 -13.36
CA VAL A 187 -3.31 13.11 -14.58
C VAL A 187 -4.51 12.28 -15.05
N VAL A 188 -5.23 11.61 -14.15
CA VAL A 188 -6.41 10.81 -14.51
C VAL A 188 -7.53 11.70 -15.06
N ALA A 189 -7.79 12.85 -14.43
CA ALA A 189 -8.80 13.79 -14.90
C ALA A 189 -8.47 14.36 -16.30
N GLN A 190 -7.21 14.69 -16.55
CA GLN A 190 -6.79 15.35 -17.79
C GLN A 190 -6.54 14.38 -18.96
N ALA A 191 -5.82 13.28 -18.71
CA ALA A 191 -5.37 12.37 -19.76
C ALA A 191 -6.29 11.15 -19.95
N TRP A 192 -7.10 10.80 -18.96
CA TRP A 192 -7.92 9.59 -18.95
C TRP A 192 -9.43 9.85 -18.76
N GLY A 193 -9.86 11.12 -18.88
CA GLY A 193 -11.28 11.48 -18.80
C GLY A 193 -11.93 11.19 -17.44
N GLY A 194 -11.13 11.11 -16.37
CA GLY A 194 -11.62 10.78 -15.03
C GLY A 194 -11.75 9.29 -14.73
N GLU A 195 -11.42 8.41 -15.66
CA GLU A 195 -11.43 6.95 -15.46
C GLU A 195 -10.01 6.40 -15.35
N LEU A 196 -9.78 5.39 -14.52
CA LEU A 196 -8.47 4.74 -14.45
C LEU A 196 -8.27 3.84 -15.68
N PRO A 197 -7.05 3.78 -16.25
CA PRO A 197 -6.74 2.78 -17.28
C PRO A 197 -6.88 1.35 -16.73
N ARG A 198 -7.09 0.38 -17.63
CA ARG A 198 -7.38 -1.02 -17.27
C ARG A 198 -6.17 -1.93 -17.33
N SER A 199 -5.08 -1.53 -17.97
CA SER A 199 -3.86 -2.33 -18.03
C SER A 199 -2.87 -1.94 -16.95
N GLU A 200 -2.11 -2.91 -16.43
CA GLU A 200 -1.05 -2.59 -15.47
C GLU A 200 0.02 -1.65 -16.05
N ALA A 201 0.31 -1.76 -17.35
CA ALA A 201 1.31 -0.93 -18.02
C ALA A 201 0.91 0.55 -18.00
N GLU A 202 -0.33 0.86 -18.34
CA GLU A 202 -0.87 2.22 -18.31
C GLU A 202 -1.04 2.72 -16.87
N LEU A 203 -1.52 1.89 -15.94
CA LEU A 203 -1.64 2.24 -14.53
C LEU A 203 -0.29 2.65 -13.92
N ARG A 204 0.80 1.97 -14.29
CA ARG A 204 2.17 2.30 -13.85
C ARG A 204 2.69 3.65 -14.38
N THR A 205 2.03 4.25 -15.38
CA THR A 205 2.36 5.61 -15.82
C THR A 205 1.83 6.69 -14.88
N LEU A 206 0.90 6.35 -13.99
CA LEU A 206 0.27 7.30 -13.09
C LEU A 206 1.18 7.63 -11.89
N PRO A 207 1.24 8.91 -11.46
CA PRO A 207 2.01 9.32 -10.29
C PRO A 207 1.71 8.48 -9.04
N GLY A 208 2.76 7.94 -8.41
CA GLY A 208 2.62 7.16 -7.17
C GLY A 208 2.03 5.75 -7.33
N VAL A 209 1.77 5.29 -8.56
CA VAL A 209 1.28 3.93 -8.83
C VAL A 209 2.43 3.03 -9.24
N GLY A 210 2.89 2.18 -8.32
CA GLY A 210 3.91 1.15 -8.58
C GLY A 210 3.32 -0.20 -8.99
N ASP A 211 4.19 -1.19 -9.22
CA ASP A 211 3.83 -2.57 -9.61
C ASP A 211 2.67 -3.16 -8.79
N TYR A 212 2.78 -3.07 -7.45
CA TYR A 212 1.78 -3.63 -6.56
C TYR A 212 0.42 -2.94 -6.75
N THR A 213 0.39 -1.61 -6.69
CA THR A 213 -0.86 -0.84 -6.80
C THR A 213 -1.52 -1.05 -8.16
N ALA A 214 -0.74 -1.11 -9.24
CA ALA A 214 -1.27 -1.40 -10.58
C ALA A 214 -1.92 -2.79 -10.64
N ALA A 215 -1.24 -3.82 -10.16
CA ALA A 215 -1.78 -5.18 -10.09
C ALA A 215 -3.02 -5.26 -9.19
N ALA A 216 -3.03 -4.56 -8.05
CA ALA A 216 -4.15 -4.51 -7.12
C ALA A 216 -5.38 -3.84 -7.76
N VAL A 217 -5.21 -2.73 -8.48
CA VAL A 217 -6.32 -2.10 -9.22
C VAL A 217 -6.87 -3.03 -10.30
N VAL A 218 -6.01 -3.67 -11.09
CA VAL A 218 -6.45 -4.64 -12.10
C VAL A 218 -7.27 -5.77 -11.47
N ALA A 219 -6.76 -6.37 -10.39
CA ALA A 219 -7.44 -7.47 -9.72
C ALA A 219 -8.74 -7.03 -9.04
N PHE A 220 -8.69 -5.99 -8.21
CA PHE A 220 -9.76 -5.66 -7.26
C PHE A 220 -10.81 -4.70 -7.84
N ALA A 221 -10.43 -3.81 -8.76
CA ALA A 221 -11.39 -2.92 -9.42
C ALA A 221 -11.97 -3.53 -10.70
N TYR A 222 -11.14 -4.21 -11.50
CA TYR A 222 -11.54 -4.68 -12.82
C TYR A 222 -11.78 -6.20 -12.89
N GLY A 223 -11.59 -6.93 -11.79
CA GLY A 223 -11.72 -8.39 -11.79
C GLY A 223 -10.72 -9.07 -12.72
N GLY A 224 -9.59 -8.41 -13.00
CA GLY A 224 -8.58 -8.85 -13.94
C GLY A 224 -7.62 -9.87 -13.32
N ARG A 225 -6.93 -10.60 -14.20
CA ARG A 225 -5.85 -11.51 -13.79
C ARG A 225 -4.55 -10.72 -13.60
N ALA A 226 -4.05 -10.68 -12.36
CA ALA A 226 -2.80 -10.01 -12.02
C ALA A 226 -2.09 -10.70 -10.83
N VAL A 227 -0.76 -10.62 -10.77
CA VAL A 227 0.03 -11.13 -9.64
C VAL A 227 0.09 -10.05 -8.56
N VAL A 228 -0.70 -10.20 -7.49
CA VAL A 228 -0.74 -9.24 -6.38
C VAL A 228 0.09 -9.77 -5.21
N LEU A 229 1.16 -9.04 -4.85
CA LEU A 229 2.12 -9.47 -3.82
C LEU A 229 2.37 -8.39 -2.77
N ASP A 230 1.48 -8.29 -1.78
CA ASP A 230 1.76 -7.56 -0.54
C ASP A 230 2.56 -8.43 0.45
N THR A 231 2.86 -7.89 1.62
CA THR A 231 3.60 -8.62 2.66
C THR A 231 2.82 -9.83 3.22
N ASN A 232 1.49 -9.81 3.15
CA ASN A 232 0.62 -10.91 3.59
C ASN A 232 0.67 -12.08 2.62
N VAL A 233 0.40 -11.82 1.32
CA VAL A 233 0.43 -12.82 0.26
C VAL A 233 1.83 -13.43 0.14
N ARG A 234 2.88 -12.60 0.15
CA ARG A 234 4.28 -13.09 0.13
C ARG A 234 4.56 -14.07 1.27
N ARG A 235 4.10 -13.76 2.48
CA ARG A 235 4.25 -14.65 3.65
C ARG A 235 3.42 -15.91 3.54
N VAL A 236 2.16 -15.82 3.12
CA VAL A 236 1.28 -16.97 2.94
C VAL A 236 1.87 -17.95 1.93
N LEU A 237 2.24 -17.47 0.74
CA LEU A 237 2.82 -18.31 -0.31
C LEU A 237 4.22 -18.82 0.05
N GLY A 238 5.02 -18.00 0.75
CA GLY A 238 6.32 -18.40 1.29
C GLY A 238 6.20 -19.58 2.27
N ARG A 239 5.25 -19.50 3.21
CA ARG A 239 5.00 -20.59 4.17
C ARG A 239 4.38 -21.81 3.51
N LEU A 240 3.33 -21.60 2.71
CA LEU A 240 2.54 -22.67 2.11
C LEU A 240 3.37 -23.50 1.12
N LEU A 241 4.11 -22.85 0.23
CA LEU A 241 4.78 -23.50 -0.90
C LEU A 241 6.31 -23.54 -0.78
N GLY A 242 6.89 -22.59 -0.02
CA GLY A 242 8.34 -22.43 0.12
C GLY A 242 8.92 -23.01 1.41
N GLY A 243 8.10 -23.26 2.43
CA GLY A 243 8.60 -23.66 3.75
C GLY A 243 9.28 -22.52 4.53
N GLU A 244 9.12 -21.27 4.09
CA GLU A 244 9.81 -20.09 4.62
C GLU A 244 8.98 -19.40 5.72
N ALA A 245 9.59 -18.98 6.82
CA ALA A 245 8.87 -18.32 7.91
C ALA A 245 8.34 -16.93 7.55
N LEU A 246 9.18 -16.13 6.87
CA LEU A 246 8.89 -14.78 6.41
C LEU A 246 9.62 -14.53 5.08
N PRO A 247 9.07 -13.68 4.20
CA PRO A 247 9.69 -13.39 2.91
C PRO A 247 10.97 -12.54 3.08
N PRO A 248 11.88 -12.53 2.08
CA PRO A 248 13.03 -11.64 2.05
C PRO A 248 12.63 -10.16 2.19
N PRO A 249 13.54 -9.27 2.66
CA PRO A 249 13.24 -7.84 2.83
C PRO A 249 12.73 -7.17 1.54
N THR A 250 13.30 -7.55 0.39
CA THR A 250 12.92 -7.06 -0.93
C THR A 250 12.20 -8.15 -1.73
N LEU A 251 11.25 -7.75 -2.58
CA LEU A 251 10.53 -8.69 -3.44
C LEU A 251 11.46 -9.26 -4.52
N THR A 252 11.49 -10.59 -4.61
CA THR A 252 12.38 -11.32 -5.52
C THR A 252 11.64 -11.86 -6.75
N ALA A 253 12.39 -12.15 -7.83
CA ALA A 253 11.85 -12.82 -9.00
C ALA A 253 11.33 -14.25 -8.69
N ALA A 254 11.91 -14.92 -7.69
CA ALA A 254 11.45 -16.23 -7.25
C ALA A 254 10.05 -16.16 -6.62
N GLU A 255 9.79 -15.16 -5.78
CA GLU A 255 8.46 -14.92 -5.20
C GLU A 255 7.43 -14.60 -6.29
N ARG A 256 7.79 -13.77 -7.28
CA ARG A 256 6.90 -13.46 -8.42
C ARG A 256 6.55 -14.70 -9.25
N ARG A 257 7.54 -15.54 -9.56
CA ARG A 257 7.30 -16.81 -10.27
C ARG A 257 6.42 -17.77 -9.47
N ARG A 258 6.71 -17.95 -8.18
CA ARG A 258 5.91 -18.80 -7.28
C ARG A 258 4.44 -18.36 -7.27
N ALA A 259 4.19 -17.07 -7.18
CA ALA A 259 2.84 -16.52 -7.19
C ALA A 259 2.14 -16.71 -8.56
N ALA A 260 2.85 -16.47 -9.65
CA ALA A 260 2.33 -16.69 -11.00
C ALA A 260 1.93 -18.16 -11.26
N THR A 261 2.70 -19.13 -10.76
CA THR A 261 2.42 -20.56 -10.92
C THR A 261 1.09 -20.99 -10.30
N VAL A 262 0.67 -20.36 -9.20
CA VAL A 262 -0.57 -20.72 -8.49
C VAL A 262 -1.76 -19.83 -8.84
N LEU A 263 -1.52 -18.80 -9.67
CA LEU A 263 -2.54 -17.84 -10.06
C LEU A 263 -3.54 -18.47 -11.04
N PRO A 264 -4.85 -18.50 -10.72
CA PRO A 264 -5.87 -18.99 -11.64
C PRO A 264 -5.83 -18.30 -13.00
N GLU A 265 -6.13 -19.04 -14.08
CA GLU A 265 -6.20 -18.47 -15.44
C GLU A 265 -7.47 -17.62 -15.66
N GLU A 266 -8.58 -17.99 -15.03
CA GLU A 266 -9.82 -17.23 -15.11
C GLU A 266 -9.70 -15.92 -14.31
N PRO A 267 -9.91 -14.74 -14.93
CA PRO A 267 -9.68 -13.44 -14.28
C PRO A 267 -10.45 -13.21 -12.97
N GLY A 268 -11.74 -13.52 -12.93
CA GLY A 268 -12.56 -13.33 -11.74
C GLY A 268 -12.09 -14.21 -10.58
N LEU A 269 -11.77 -15.46 -10.87
CA LEU A 269 -11.19 -16.41 -9.91
C LEU A 269 -9.81 -15.95 -9.43
N SER A 270 -8.99 -15.40 -10.32
CA SER A 270 -7.68 -14.80 -9.98
C SER A 270 -7.84 -13.64 -9.01
N ALA A 271 -8.78 -12.73 -9.25
CA ALA A 271 -9.07 -11.62 -8.36
C ALA A 271 -9.50 -12.09 -6.97
N ARG A 272 -10.45 -13.04 -6.90
CA ARG A 272 -10.90 -13.64 -5.63
C ARG A 272 -9.78 -14.38 -4.89
N TRP A 273 -8.92 -15.08 -5.62
CA TRP A 273 -7.76 -15.77 -5.05
C TRP A 273 -6.79 -14.79 -4.39
N ASN A 274 -6.47 -13.68 -5.06
CA ASN A 274 -5.59 -12.64 -4.52
C ASN A 274 -6.14 -12.06 -3.22
N VAL A 275 -7.41 -11.65 -3.18
CA VAL A 275 -8.01 -11.07 -1.97
C VAL A 275 -8.11 -12.09 -0.84
N ALA A 276 -8.41 -13.36 -1.15
CA ALA A 276 -8.47 -14.43 -0.15
C ALA A 276 -7.11 -14.75 0.48
N LEU A 277 -6.02 -14.76 -0.31
CA LEU A 277 -4.66 -14.90 0.22
C LEU A 277 -4.29 -13.72 1.13
N MET A 278 -4.66 -12.50 0.73
CA MET A 278 -4.42 -11.29 1.51
C MET A 278 -5.18 -11.33 2.83
N GLU A 279 -6.44 -11.78 2.82
CA GLU A 279 -7.30 -11.96 3.99
C GLU A 279 -6.74 -13.04 4.94
N LEU A 280 -6.34 -14.19 4.40
CA LEU A 280 -5.72 -15.27 5.17
C LEU A 280 -4.45 -14.79 5.87
N GLY A 281 -3.59 -14.06 5.16
CA GLY A 281 -2.38 -13.50 5.73
C GLY A 281 -2.67 -12.47 6.82
N ALA A 282 -3.70 -11.64 6.64
CA ALA A 282 -4.08 -10.62 7.61
C ALA A 282 -4.68 -11.20 8.90
N LEU A 283 -5.52 -12.24 8.81
CA LEU A 283 -6.33 -12.72 9.93
C LEU A 283 -5.75 -13.95 10.62
N VAL A 284 -5.19 -14.88 9.85
CA VAL A 284 -4.84 -16.23 10.35
C VAL A 284 -3.33 -16.46 10.28
N CYS A 285 -2.75 -16.34 9.08
CA CYS A 285 -1.35 -16.57 8.84
C CYS A 285 -0.53 -15.31 9.15
N THR A 286 -0.62 -14.80 10.39
CA THR A 286 0.07 -13.57 10.82
C THR A 286 1.57 -13.77 10.98
N ALA A 287 2.34 -12.68 10.99
CA ALA A 287 3.81 -12.75 11.05
C ALA A 287 4.34 -13.33 12.36
N GLY A 288 3.74 -12.95 13.50
CA GLY A 288 4.23 -13.31 14.84
C GLY A 288 3.58 -14.57 15.42
N ALA A 289 2.26 -14.59 15.55
CA ALA A 289 1.49 -15.66 16.18
C ALA A 289 0.38 -16.15 15.22
N PRO A 290 0.72 -16.96 14.20
CA PRO A 290 -0.27 -17.45 13.27
C PRO A 290 -1.19 -18.48 13.91
N ALA A 291 -2.49 -18.40 13.64
CA ALA A 291 -3.50 -19.38 14.08
C ALA A 291 -3.52 -20.60 13.15
N CYS A 292 -2.43 -21.38 13.14
CA CYS A 292 -2.26 -22.50 12.19
C CYS A 292 -3.36 -23.57 12.28
N ASP A 293 -3.95 -23.76 13.46
CA ASP A 293 -5.05 -24.71 13.64
C ASP A 293 -6.35 -24.24 12.98
N GLU A 294 -6.52 -22.93 12.78
CA GLU A 294 -7.69 -22.34 12.09
C GLU A 294 -7.44 -22.16 10.58
N CYS A 295 -6.22 -22.44 10.10
CA CYS A 295 -5.85 -22.21 8.71
C CYS A 295 -6.50 -23.25 7.77
N PRO A 296 -7.30 -22.82 6.77
CA PRO A 296 -8.04 -23.73 5.87
C PRO A 296 -7.14 -24.58 4.98
N VAL A 297 -5.87 -24.18 4.84
CA VAL A 297 -4.88 -24.83 3.97
C VAL A 297 -3.71 -25.42 4.77
N ARG A 298 -3.87 -25.60 6.09
CA ARG A 298 -2.80 -26.07 6.99
C ARG A 298 -2.19 -27.42 6.61
N ASP A 299 -3.01 -28.31 6.03
CA ASP A 299 -2.61 -29.68 5.70
C ASP A 299 -1.56 -29.73 4.57
N TRP A 300 -1.52 -28.68 3.73
CA TRP A 300 -0.55 -28.56 2.62
C TRP A 300 0.61 -27.61 2.92
N CYS A 301 0.65 -27.01 4.12
CA CYS A 301 1.64 -25.98 4.43
C CYS A 301 3.04 -26.56 4.65
N ALA A 302 3.95 -26.29 3.71
CA ALA A 302 5.34 -26.75 3.78
C ALA A 302 6.07 -26.25 5.04
N TRP A 303 5.82 -25.02 5.49
CA TRP A 303 6.44 -24.45 6.69
C TRP A 303 6.00 -25.17 7.97
N ARG A 304 4.71 -25.57 8.03
CA ARG A 304 4.17 -26.39 9.11
C ARG A 304 4.75 -27.80 9.08
N ALA A 305 4.79 -28.42 7.91
CA ALA A 305 5.36 -29.77 7.73
C ALA A 305 6.84 -29.83 8.12
N ALA A 306 7.59 -28.74 7.92
CA ALA A 306 8.99 -28.59 8.32
C ALA A 306 9.20 -28.27 9.81
N GLY A 307 8.13 -28.21 10.62
CA GLY A 307 8.24 -27.92 12.06
C GLY A 307 8.49 -26.45 12.41
N TYR A 308 7.99 -25.52 11.58
CA TYR A 308 8.06 -24.07 11.82
C TYR A 308 9.50 -23.51 11.93
N PRO A 309 10.36 -23.69 10.91
CA PRO A 309 11.69 -23.09 10.91
C PRO A 309 11.61 -21.56 11.10
N ARG A 310 12.66 -20.97 11.71
CA ARG A 310 12.73 -19.54 12.05
C ARG A 310 13.01 -18.66 10.83
N ASP A 311 12.77 -17.35 10.96
CA ASP A 311 13.11 -16.37 9.91
C ASP A 311 14.62 -16.27 9.70
N GLU A 312 15.09 -16.76 8.55
CA GLU A 312 16.49 -16.66 8.10
C GLU A 312 16.93 -15.21 7.83
N HIS A 313 15.98 -14.29 7.70
CA HIS A 313 16.24 -12.89 7.40
C HIS A 313 16.18 -11.99 8.64
N ALA A 314 15.99 -12.53 9.84
CA ALA A 314 15.82 -11.75 11.07
C ALA A 314 16.97 -10.73 11.28
N GLY A 315 18.22 -11.13 11.05
CA GLY A 315 19.38 -10.25 11.18
C GLY A 315 19.48 -9.13 10.14
N ARG A 316 18.70 -9.18 9.05
CA ARG A 316 18.69 -8.17 7.98
C ARG A 316 17.60 -7.11 8.19
N ARG A 317 16.65 -7.34 9.11
CA ARG A 317 15.55 -6.41 9.38
C ARG A 317 15.99 -5.39 10.42
N ARG A 318 16.34 -4.18 9.98
CA ARG A 318 16.61 -3.05 10.86
C ARG A 318 15.31 -2.29 11.11
N THR A 319 14.96 -2.07 12.38
CA THR A 319 13.81 -1.25 12.75
C THR A 319 14.32 -0.03 13.52
N GLN A 320 14.07 1.17 13.01
CA GLN A 320 14.37 2.40 13.74
C GLN A 320 13.25 2.66 14.77
N ALA A 321 13.63 3.09 15.98
CA ALA A 321 12.67 3.53 17.00
C ALA A 321 11.89 4.76 16.53
N TRP A 322 10.61 4.86 16.92
CA TRP A 322 9.78 6.03 16.57
C TRP A 322 10.04 7.21 17.51
N HIS A 323 10.18 6.93 18.80
CA HIS A 323 10.53 7.95 19.78
C HIS A 323 11.94 8.50 19.50
N GLY A 324 12.06 9.83 19.50
CA GLY A 324 13.30 10.57 19.22
C GLY A 324 13.64 10.70 17.74
N SER A 325 12.81 10.21 16.83
CA SER A 325 13.09 10.27 15.38
C SER A 325 12.52 11.53 14.71
N ASP A 326 13.12 11.95 13.60
CA ASP A 326 12.66 13.13 12.85
C ASP A 326 11.20 12.98 12.36
N ARG A 327 10.74 11.74 12.10
CA ARG A 327 9.33 11.47 11.76
C ARG A 327 8.36 11.81 12.90
N GLN A 328 8.78 11.68 14.16
CA GLN A 328 7.97 12.10 15.30
C GLN A 328 7.85 13.62 15.32
N VAL A 329 8.97 14.33 15.20
CA VAL A 329 9.02 15.80 15.20
C VAL A 329 8.18 16.36 14.05
N ARG A 330 8.37 15.85 12.82
CA ARG A 330 7.57 16.20 11.65
C ARG A 330 6.08 15.98 11.88
N GLY A 331 5.70 14.86 12.50
CA GLY A 331 4.32 14.55 12.83
C GLY A 331 3.69 15.55 13.80
N ARG A 332 4.45 16.03 14.79
CA ARG A 332 4.03 17.07 15.74
C ARG A 332 3.86 18.42 15.06
N VAL A 333 4.83 18.85 14.25
CA VAL A 333 4.72 20.10 13.46
C VAL A 333 3.50 20.05 12.55
N MET A 334 3.31 18.97 11.78
CA MET A 334 2.13 18.81 10.93
C MET A 334 0.81 18.86 11.71
N ALA A 335 0.78 18.39 12.96
CA ALA A 335 -0.41 18.50 13.80
C ALA A 335 -0.71 19.93 14.23
N LEU A 336 0.32 20.76 14.46
CA LEU A 336 0.16 22.20 14.72
C LEU A 336 -0.36 22.91 13.48
N LEU A 337 0.28 22.71 12.33
CA LEU A 337 -0.12 23.35 11.06
C LEU A 337 -1.56 22.99 10.65
N ARG A 338 -1.98 21.73 10.84
CA ARG A 338 -3.38 21.34 10.60
C ARG A 338 -4.37 22.04 11.54
N ARG A 339 -3.99 22.27 12.81
CA ARG A 339 -4.85 22.92 13.82
C ARG A 339 -4.97 24.41 13.57
N ALA A 340 -3.91 25.05 13.08
CA ALA A 340 -3.88 26.48 12.76
C ALA A 340 -4.74 26.84 11.54
N GLY A 341 -5.23 25.87 10.76
CA GLY A 341 -6.06 26.18 9.60
C GLY A 341 -5.24 26.89 8.52
N ASP A 342 -5.70 28.05 8.06
CA ASP A 342 -5.05 28.86 7.02
C ASP A 342 -4.05 29.88 7.61
N ASP A 343 -3.92 29.91 8.94
CA ASP A 343 -3.04 30.83 9.65
C ASP A 343 -1.57 30.36 9.59
N VAL A 344 -0.67 31.35 9.66
CA VAL A 344 0.76 31.11 9.80
C VAL A 344 1.06 30.81 11.27
N VAL A 345 1.78 29.72 11.53
CA VAL A 345 2.31 29.40 12.87
C VAL A 345 3.72 29.93 12.96
N GLU A 346 3.96 30.86 13.88
CA GLU A 346 5.28 31.44 14.10
C GLU A 346 6.28 30.38 14.59
N LEU A 347 7.56 30.50 14.19
CA LEU A 347 8.61 29.57 14.59
C LEU A 347 8.75 29.51 16.13
N SER A 348 8.61 30.65 16.81
CA SER A 348 8.65 30.71 18.28
C SER A 348 7.55 29.87 18.94
N ASP A 349 6.36 29.82 18.34
CA ASP A 349 5.25 29.02 18.86
C ASP A 349 5.49 27.53 18.62
N ILE A 350 6.07 27.17 17.47
CA ILE A 350 6.49 25.79 17.18
C ILE A 350 7.56 25.35 18.18
N GLU A 351 8.57 26.18 18.45
CA GLU A 351 9.63 25.90 19.41
C GLU A 351 9.09 25.74 20.83
N ALA A 352 8.15 26.60 21.25
CA ALA A 352 7.50 26.50 22.55
C ALA A 352 6.68 25.20 22.70
N GLU A 353 5.87 24.84 21.71
CA GLU A 353 5.07 23.61 21.70
C GLU A 353 5.92 22.34 21.61
N LEU A 354 7.11 22.43 21.00
CA LEU A 354 8.06 21.34 20.85
C LEU A 354 9.24 21.45 21.82
N ALA A 355 9.05 22.11 22.97
CA ALA A 355 10.06 22.19 24.02
C ALA A 355 10.64 20.80 24.36
N GLY A 356 11.98 20.72 24.40
CA GLY A 356 12.72 19.49 24.62
C GLY A 356 13.12 18.71 23.34
N ILE A 357 12.80 19.22 22.15
CA ILE A 357 13.41 18.77 20.90
C ILE A 357 14.66 19.62 20.62
N GLU A 358 15.76 18.97 20.24
CA GLU A 358 17.00 19.67 19.89
C GLU A 358 16.79 20.62 18.70
N PRO A 359 17.33 21.86 18.74
CA PRO A 359 17.11 22.87 17.69
C PRO A 359 17.49 22.37 16.29
N GLU A 360 18.61 21.65 16.14
CA GLU A 360 19.03 21.12 14.84
C GLU A 360 18.07 20.04 14.33
N GLN A 361 17.46 19.27 15.23
CA GLN A 361 16.46 18.27 14.86
C GLN A 361 15.17 18.93 14.36
N LEU A 362 14.71 19.98 15.05
CA LEU A 362 13.55 20.75 14.62
C LEU A 362 13.80 21.42 13.26
N ALA A 363 14.98 22.03 13.08
CA ALA A 363 15.36 22.65 11.81
C ALA A 363 15.38 21.65 10.65
N ARG A 364 15.96 20.45 10.85
CA ARG A 364 15.92 19.37 9.83
C ARG A 364 14.50 18.90 9.54
N ALA A 365 13.67 18.77 10.56
CA ALA A 365 12.28 18.36 10.41
C ALA A 365 11.47 19.39 9.59
N LEU A 366 11.61 20.68 9.89
CA LEU A 366 10.95 21.78 9.16
C LEU A 366 11.45 21.87 7.72
N ALA A 367 12.77 21.86 7.50
CA ALA A 367 13.36 21.88 6.17
C ALA A 367 12.85 20.71 5.31
N GLY A 368 12.80 19.51 5.89
CA GLY A 368 12.26 18.34 5.21
C GLY A 368 10.75 18.44 4.93
N LEU A 369 9.96 19.09 5.78
CA LEU A 369 8.52 19.30 5.51
C LEU A 369 8.32 20.26 4.34
N VAL A 370 9.13 21.32 4.27
CA VAL A 370 9.13 22.27 3.15
C VAL A 370 9.56 21.58 1.85
N ALA A 371 10.66 20.84 1.89
CA ALA A 371 11.17 20.11 0.72
C ALA A 371 10.16 19.07 0.17
N ASP A 372 9.39 18.43 1.05
CA ASP A 372 8.34 17.48 0.65
C ASP A 372 7.03 18.15 0.20
N GLY A 373 6.95 19.50 0.22
CA GLY A 373 5.74 20.25 -0.09
C GLY A 373 4.63 20.09 0.95
N LEU A 374 4.98 19.75 2.20
CA LEU A 374 4.03 19.54 3.31
C LEU A 374 3.85 20.78 4.18
N ALA A 375 4.75 21.75 4.07
CA ALA A 375 4.68 23.06 4.71
C ALA A 375 5.27 24.12 3.77
N VAL A 376 4.90 25.37 3.96
CA VAL A 376 5.54 26.53 3.32
C VAL A 376 6.10 27.43 4.41
N ARG A 377 7.30 27.95 4.19
CA ARG A 377 7.91 28.97 5.05
C ARG A 377 7.37 30.34 4.65
N VAL A 378 6.94 31.13 5.62
CA VAL A 378 6.42 32.48 5.44
C VAL A 378 7.28 33.43 6.27
N GLY A 379 7.79 34.51 5.66
CA GLY A 379 8.70 35.45 6.35
C GLY A 379 10.18 35.02 6.37
N GLY A 380 11.07 35.97 6.69
CA GLY A 380 12.54 35.85 6.58
C GLY A 380 13.07 35.98 5.14
N ASP A 381 14.24 36.62 4.98
CA ASP A 381 14.79 37.07 3.68
C ASP A 381 14.60 36.10 2.49
N ALA A 382 14.01 36.66 1.43
CA ALA A 382 13.96 36.08 0.08
C ALA A 382 15.35 36.12 -0.57
N GLY A 383 16.27 35.32 -0.06
CA GLY A 383 17.69 35.37 -0.44
C GLY A 383 18.34 34.01 -0.61
N ALA A 384 17.68 33.05 -1.26
CA ALA A 384 18.33 31.84 -1.77
C ALA A 384 17.50 31.15 -2.86
N ASP A 385 16.93 31.91 -3.79
CA ASP A 385 16.51 31.37 -5.08
C ASP A 385 16.59 32.47 -6.13
N GLN A 386 17.69 32.49 -6.90
CA GLN A 386 17.76 33.03 -8.26
C GLN A 386 19.15 32.82 -8.88
N ASP A 387 19.11 32.11 -10.00
CA ASP A 387 20.13 32.04 -11.05
C ASP A 387 20.60 33.44 -11.52
N ALA A 388 21.83 33.41 -12.03
CA ALA A 388 22.49 34.33 -12.94
C ALA A 388 21.72 35.55 -13.49
N GLY A 389 22.24 36.75 -13.24
CA GLY A 389 21.93 37.94 -14.05
C GLY A 389 22.04 39.25 -13.28
N GLY A 390 23.25 39.80 -13.18
CA GLY A 390 23.54 40.99 -12.39
C GLY A 390 22.85 42.27 -12.89
N ARG A 391 22.48 43.13 -11.94
CA ARG A 391 22.82 44.57 -11.95
C ARG A 391 22.59 45.15 -10.55
N ALA A 392 23.65 45.66 -9.93
CA ALA A 392 23.57 46.37 -8.67
C ALA A 392 22.83 47.70 -8.85
N VAL A 393 21.81 47.96 -8.03
CA VAL A 393 21.19 49.27 -7.86
C VAL A 393 21.35 49.67 -6.40
N ALA A 394 21.68 50.94 -6.21
CA ALA A 394 22.24 51.55 -5.02
C ALA A 394 21.39 51.43 -3.74
N ALA A 395 22.10 51.33 -2.62
CA ALA A 395 21.58 51.30 -1.26
C ALA A 395 20.84 52.60 -0.90
N GLY A 396 19.55 52.47 -0.60
CA GLY A 396 18.81 53.38 0.28
C GLY A 396 18.91 52.91 1.73
N GLU A 397 18.88 53.85 2.67
CA GLU A 397 19.09 53.63 4.11
C GLU A 397 18.22 52.51 4.71
N PRO A 398 18.74 51.69 5.65
CA PRO A 398 17.94 50.68 6.32
C PRO A 398 17.06 51.37 7.37
N GLY A 399 15.82 51.64 7.00
CA GLY A 399 14.75 51.80 7.99
C GLY A 399 14.61 50.49 8.78
N ASP A 400 14.43 50.61 10.09
CA ASP A 400 14.11 49.54 11.04
C ASP A 400 12.73 48.91 10.74
N ALA A 401 12.62 48.30 9.57
CA ALA A 401 11.56 47.34 9.28
C ALA A 401 12.07 46.01 9.80
N GLY A 402 11.81 45.74 11.08
CA GLY A 402 12.16 44.48 11.73
C GLY A 402 11.82 43.31 10.81
N VAL A 403 12.78 42.38 10.64
CA VAL A 403 12.62 41.19 9.81
C VAL A 403 11.30 40.53 10.22
N PRO A 404 10.32 40.36 9.31
CA PRO A 404 9.06 39.74 9.66
C PRO A 404 9.34 38.37 10.28
N PRO A 405 8.67 38.03 11.39
CA PRO A 405 8.95 36.79 12.10
C PRO A 405 8.74 35.61 11.15
N VAL A 406 9.61 34.61 11.29
CA VAL A 406 9.62 33.43 10.44
C VAL A 406 8.52 32.50 10.93
N GLY A 407 7.60 32.14 10.06
CA GLY A 407 6.53 31.20 10.35
C GLY A 407 6.38 30.12 9.28
N TYR A 408 5.45 29.20 9.54
CA TYR A 408 5.13 28.09 8.66
C TYR A 408 3.61 27.92 8.53
N ALA A 409 3.14 27.56 7.35
CA ALA A 409 1.74 27.25 7.07
C ALA A 409 1.61 25.99 6.21
N LEU A 410 0.40 25.46 6.09
CA LEU A 410 0.11 24.47 5.04
C LEU A 410 0.15 25.13 3.66
N PRO A 411 0.62 24.44 2.60
CA PRO A 411 0.54 24.95 1.24
C PRO A 411 -0.93 25.11 0.82
N ARG A 412 -1.25 26.22 0.14
CA ARG A 412 -2.60 26.50 -0.36
C ARG A 412 -2.98 25.62 -1.55
#